data_AF-A0A7W3T6F2-F1
#
_entry.id   AF-A0A7W3T6F2-F1
#
_cell.length_a   1.000
_cell.length_b   1.000
_cell.length_c   1.000
_cell.angle_alpha   90.00
_cell.angle_beta   90.00
_cell.angle_gamma   90.00
#
_symmetry.space_group_name_H-M   'P 1'
#
loop_
_entity.id
_entity.type
_entity.pdbx_description
1 polymer ?
#
loop_
_entity_poly.entity_id
_entity_poly.type
_entity_poly.pdbx_seq_one_letter_code
_entity_poly.pdbx_strand_id
1 'polypeptide(L)'
;MTAIYYDWEFLEDGRRILPISIGMVADDGREYYAVSRGLTRGVAGWWARRRIRRHSWLMEHVIPHLPQGSGDRRNHVPGRWLFDYADARVKSRARIAEEVRDFIVGCGPDVELWANYGAYDHVALAQLWGPMVALPDGVPMYTHDIQQEARRLGIRWDELPKQQGGEHNALADARHNRAVRRWLAERAQQQEQGVRRVPCADERSRS
;
A
#
# COMPACT_ATOMS: atom_id res chain seq x y z
N MET A 1 -2.68 -7.48 18.27
CA MET A 1 -2.73 -6.45 17.21
C MET A 1 -2.45 -7.15 15.89
N THR A 2 -3.33 -6.98 14.90
CA THR A 2 -3.16 -7.56 13.56
C THR A 2 -2.71 -6.44 12.64
N ALA A 3 -1.58 -6.58 11.94
CA ALA A 3 -1.15 -5.56 10.99
C ALA A 3 -1.68 -5.84 9.58
N ILE A 4 -2.02 -4.77 8.87
CA ILE A 4 -2.28 -4.75 7.43
C ILE A 4 -1.22 -3.89 6.77
N TYR A 5 -0.58 -4.48 5.77
CA TYR A 5 0.42 -3.86 4.92
C TYR A 5 -0.25 -3.53 3.61
N TYR A 6 -0.14 -2.30 3.15
CA TYR A 6 -0.80 -1.87 1.92
C TYR A 6 0.06 -0.91 1.11
N ASP A 7 -0.35 -0.76 -0.13
CA ASP A 7 0.25 0.14 -1.10
C ASP A 7 -0.83 0.59 -2.09
N TRP A 8 -0.69 1.82 -2.59
CA TRP A 8 -1.49 2.35 -3.68
C TRP A 8 -0.64 2.81 -4.85
N GLU A 9 -1.16 2.48 -6.03
CA GLU A 9 -0.82 3.20 -7.24
C GLU A 9 -1.86 4.30 -7.51
N PHE A 10 -1.40 5.49 -7.86
CA PHE A 10 -2.27 6.64 -8.14
C PHE A 10 -1.65 7.60 -9.16
N LEU A 11 -2.51 8.36 -9.84
CA LEU A 11 -2.11 9.58 -10.53
C LEU A 11 -2.26 10.76 -9.56
N GLU A 12 -1.16 11.43 -9.24
CA GLU A 12 -1.19 12.69 -8.50
C GLU A 12 -0.78 13.88 -9.39
N ASP A 13 -1.25 15.08 -9.06
CA ASP A 13 -0.91 16.32 -9.78
C ASP A 13 -0.60 17.53 -8.87
N GLY A 14 -0.23 17.27 -7.62
CA GLY A 14 -0.01 18.27 -6.57
C GLY A 14 -1.30 18.89 -6.02
N ARG A 15 -2.47 18.47 -6.52
CA ARG A 15 -3.79 18.95 -6.07
C ARG A 15 -4.75 17.81 -5.75
N ARG A 16 -4.68 16.73 -6.51
CA ARG A 16 -5.57 15.56 -6.39
C ARG A 16 -4.74 14.28 -6.40
N ILE A 17 -5.28 13.28 -5.71
CA ILE A 17 -4.81 11.90 -5.79
C ILE A 17 -5.93 11.11 -6.45
N LEU A 18 -5.65 10.53 -7.62
CA LEU A 18 -6.61 9.72 -8.37
C LEU A 18 -6.18 8.26 -8.30
N PRO A 19 -6.89 7.42 -7.53
CA PRO A 19 -6.49 6.03 -7.34
C PRO A 19 -6.50 5.22 -8.64
N ILE A 20 -5.43 4.46 -8.87
CA ILE A 20 -5.27 3.48 -9.94
C ILE A 20 -5.51 2.07 -9.39
N SER A 21 -4.78 1.64 -8.37
CA SER A 21 -4.97 0.32 -7.75
C SER A 21 -4.52 0.29 -6.29
N ILE A 22 -5.08 -0.62 -5.50
CA ILE A 22 -4.69 -0.90 -4.11
C ILE A 22 -4.31 -2.37 -3.97
N GLY A 23 -3.26 -2.66 -3.22
CA GLY A 23 -2.96 -3.97 -2.67
C GLY A 23 -2.93 -3.93 -1.15
N MET A 24 -3.45 -4.96 -0.50
CA MET A 24 -3.43 -5.11 0.96
C MET A 24 -3.09 -6.55 1.33
N VAL A 25 -2.30 -6.73 2.37
CA VAL A 25 -1.93 -8.03 2.93
C VAL A 25 -2.06 -7.94 4.45
N ALA A 26 -2.79 -8.87 5.06
CA ALA A 26 -2.88 -8.97 6.51
C ALA A 26 -1.83 -9.94 7.08
N ASP A 27 -1.52 -9.82 8.36
CA ASP A 27 -0.58 -10.72 9.02
C ASP A 27 -0.99 -12.19 8.97
N ASP A 28 -2.30 -12.46 9.02
CA ASP A 28 -2.90 -13.79 8.90
C ASP A 28 -2.83 -14.39 7.49
N GLY A 29 -2.30 -13.64 6.51
CA GLY A 29 -2.08 -14.10 5.14
C GLY A 29 -3.24 -13.81 4.18
N ARG A 30 -4.34 -13.20 4.62
CA ARG A 30 -5.36 -12.69 3.69
C ARG A 30 -4.79 -11.59 2.81
N GLU A 31 -5.28 -11.53 1.58
CA GLU A 31 -4.85 -10.55 0.60
C GLU A 31 -6.06 -9.93 -0.12
N TYR A 32 -5.91 -8.67 -0.49
CA TYR A 32 -6.88 -7.93 -1.28
C TYR A 32 -6.17 -7.15 -2.38
N TYR A 33 -6.72 -7.17 -3.59
CA TYR A 33 -6.24 -6.34 -4.69
C TYR A 33 -7.39 -5.88 -5.56
N ALA A 34 -7.37 -4.60 -5.92
CA ALA A 34 -8.36 -4.02 -6.82
C ALA A 34 -7.77 -2.89 -7.66
N VAL A 35 -8.31 -2.74 -8.86
CA VAL A 35 -8.01 -1.66 -9.80
C VAL A 35 -9.25 -0.77 -9.94
N SER A 36 -9.05 0.54 -9.87
CA SER A 36 -10.11 1.54 -9.93
C SER A 36 -10.69 1.64 -11.33
N ARG A 37 -11.99 1.36 -11.44
CA ARG A 37 -12.80 1.64 -12.63
C ARG A 37 -13.06 3.15 -12.82
N GLY A 38 -12.68 3.99 -11.84
CA GLY A 38 -12.81 5.45 -11.95
C GLY A 38 -12.11 6.03 -13.18
N LEU A 39 -11.06 5.36 -13.66
CA LEU A 39 -10.33 5.71 -14.86
C LEU A 39 -11.10 5.47 -16.16
N THR A 40 -12.25 4.78 -16.15
CA THR A 40 -12.91 4.34 -17.39
C THR A 40 -14.16 5.14 -17.74
N ARG A 41 -14.82 5.82 -16.77
CA ARG A 41 -16.17 6.40 -16.96
C ARG A 41 -16.18 7.94 -17.04
N GLY A 42 -17.00 8.46 -17.95
CA GLY A 42 -17.35 9.88 -18.04
C GLY A 42 -16.19 10.82 -18.34
N VAL A 43 -16.42 12.12 -18.15
CA VAL A 43 -15.44 13.19 -18.41
C VAL A 43 -14.22 13.06 -17.49
N ALA A 44 -14.45 12.73 -16.21
CA ALA A 44 -13.37 12.53 -15.24
C ALA A 44 -12.45 11.36 -15.63
N GLY A 45 -13.02 10.22 -16.03
CA GLY A 45 -12.25 9.09 -16.52
C GLY A 45 -11.48 9.43 -17.80
N TRP A 46 -12.11 10.14 -18.76
CA TRP A 46 -11.42 10.60 -19.97
C TRP A 46 -10.22 11.49 -19.66
N TRP A 47 -10.38 12.45 -18.74
CA TRP A 47 -9.31 13.33 -18.29
C TRP A 47 -8.16 12.54 -17.66
N ALA A 48 -8.47 11.60 -16.76
CA ALA A 48 -7.48 10.76 -16.09
C ALA A 48 -6.68 9.93 -17.10
N ARG A 49 -7.34 9.26 -18.06
CA ARG A 49 -6.65 8.48 -19.11
C ARG A 49 -5.73 9.34 -19.97
N ARG A 50 -6.14 10.56 -20.31
CA ARG A 50 -5.31 11.50 -21.09
C ARG A 50 -4.08 11.94 -20.30
N ARG A 51 -4.20 12.14 -18.99
CA ARG A 51 -3.09 12.48 -18.09
C ARG A 51 -2.13 11.30 -17.93
N ILE A 52 -2.65 10.11 -17.61
CA ILE A 52 -1.83 8.89 -17.47
C ILE A 52 -1.04 8.61 -18.75
N ARG A 53 -1.67 8.69 -19.94
CA ARG A 53 -0.97 8.49 -21.22
C ARG A 53 0.22 9.44 -21.44
N ARG A 54 0.20 10.62 -20.82
CA ARG A 54 1.29 11.61 -20.91
C ARG A 54 2.30 11.49 -19.78
N HIS A 55 2.06 10.61 -18.81
CA HIS A 55 2.92 10.39 -17.67
C HIS A 55 3.84 9.22 -17.98
N SER A 56 5.07 9.51 -18.42
CA SER A 56 6.05 8.49 -18.84
C SER A 56 6.26 7.44 -17.76
N TRP A 57 6.46 7.87 -16.52
CA TRP A 57 6.73 6.97 -15.39
C TRP A 57 5.58 5.98 -15.14
N LEU A 58 4.33 6.44 -15.00
CA LEU A 58 3.17 5.54 -14.82
C LEU A 58 3.03 4.56 -15.99
N MET A 59 3.22 5.02 -17.22
CA MET A 59 3.12 4.18 -18.42
C MET A 59 4.20 3.10 -18.49
N GLU A 60 5.37 3.37 -17.92
CA GLU A 60 6.50 2.44 -17.88
C GLU A 60 6.42 1.48 -16.71
N HIS A 61 6.02 1.97 -15.54
CA HIS A 61 6.17 1.24 -14.27
C HIS A 61 4.87 0.70 -13.69
N VAL A 62 3.71 1.34 -13.91
CA VAL A 62 2.45 0.94 -13.25
C VAL A 62 1.52 0.22 -14.21
N ILE A 63 1.23 0.86 -15.34
CA ILE A 63 0.24 0.39 -16.31
C ILE A 63 0.53 -1.03 -16.82
N PRO A 64 1.78 -1.45 -17.08
CA PRO A 64 2.08 -2.82 -17.52
C PRO A 64 1.68 -3.90 -16.51
N HIS A 65 1.59 -3.57 -15.21
CA HIS A 65 1.30 -4.53 -14.13
C HIS A 65 -0.19 -4.62 -13.80
N LEU A 66 -1.03 -3.79 -14.40
CA LEU A 66 -2.48 -3.88 -14.29
C LEU A 66 -3.02 -5.09 -15.08
N PRO A 67 -4.25 -5.58 -14.81
CA PRO A 67 -4.85 -6.68 -15.56
C PRO A 67 -4.81 -6.44 -17.07
N GLN A 68 -4.13 -7.29 -17.82
CA GLN A 68 -4.02 -7.16 -19.27
C GLN A 68 -5.08 -8.04 -19.94
N GLY A 69 -5.73 -7.53 -20.99
CA GLY A 69 -6.70 -8.31 -21.76
C GLY A 69 -6.01 -9.34 -22.63
N SER A 70 -6.67 -10.46 -22.90
CA SER A 70 -6.25 -11.43 -23.91
C SER A 70 -6.58 -10.91 -25.32
N GLY A 71 -5.65 -10.20 -25.96
CA GLY A 71 -5.84 -9.72 -27.34
C GLY A 71 -4.60 -9.06 -27.95
N ASP A 72 -4.44 -9.19 -29.27
CA ASP A 72 -3.34 -8.59 -30.03
C ASP A 72 -3.31 -7.06 -29.85
N ARG A 73 -2.21 -6.55 -29.29
CA ARG A 73 -1.96 -5.11 -29.06
C ARG A 73 -1.99 -4.27 -30.35
N ARG A 74 -1.98 -4.91 -31.53
CA ARG A 74 -2.01 -4.25 -32.84
C ARG A 74 -3.37 -3.64 -33.21
N ASN A 75 -4.48 -4.12 -32.64
CA ASN A 75 -5.82 -3.58 -32.93
C ASN A 75 -6.23 -2.50 -31.92
N HIS A 76 -5.77 -1.28 -32.19
CA HIS A 76 -6.13 -0.05 -31.47
C HIS A 76 -7.66 0.12 -31.35
N VAL A 77 -8.21 0.05 -30.12
CA VAL A 77 -9.50 0.65 -29.79
C VAL A 77 -9.30 1.71 -28.70
N PRO A 78 -9.70 2.98 -28.88
CA PRO A 78 -9.35 4.10 -27.98
C PRO A 78 -9.95 4.05 -26.57
N GLY A 79 -10.67 2.99 -26.22
CA GLY A 79 -11.37 2.84 -24.95
C GLY A 79 -10.61 1.98 -23.92
N ARG A 80 -10.08 0.81 -24.32
CA ARG A 80 -9.55 -0.26 -23.46
C ARG A 80 -8.03 -0.48 -23.63
N TRP A 81 -7.24 0.58 -23.80
CA TRP A 81 -5.79 0.41 -23.98
C TRP A 81 -5.01 0.27 -22.67
N LEU A 82 -5.54 0.76 -21.54
CA LEU A 82 -4.76 0.87 -20.29
C LEU A 82 -4.66 -0.48 -19.57
N PHE A 83 -5.79 -1.18 -19.45
CA PHE A 83 -5.93 -2.49 -18.82
C PHE A 83 -7.28 -3.08 -19.21
N ASP A 84 -7.51 -4.35 -18.90
CA ASP A 84 -8.77 -5.03 -19.13
C ASP A 84 -9.83 -4.58 -18.13
N TYR A 85 -10.76 -3.73 -18.59
CA TYR A 85 -11.84 -3.23 -17.76
C TYR A 85 -12.90 -4.28 -17.39
N ALA A 86 -12.88 -5.46 -18.02
CA ALA A 86 -13.79 -6.55 -17.69
C ALA A 86 -13.22 -7.49 -16.61
N ASP A 87 -11.95 -7.34 -16.25
CA ASP A 87 -11.34 -8.15 -15.20
C ASP A 87 -12.07 -7.95 -13.86
N ALA A 88 -12.30 -9.04 -13.12
CA ALA A 88 -13.04 -9.03 -11.85
C ALA A 88 -12.36 -8.14 -10.77
N ARG A 89 -11.06 -7.90 -10.91
CA ARG A 89 -10.28 -6.99 -10.05
C ARG A 89 -10.59 -5.51 -10.35
N VAL A 90 -11.20 -5.18 -11.49
CA VAL A 90 -11.57 -3.81 -11.86
C VAL A 90 -12.92 -3.41 -11.26
N LYS A 91 -12.87 -2.59 -10.21
CA LYS A 91 -14.01 -2.32 -9.33
C LYS A 91 -14.38 -0.85 -9.30
N SER A 92 -15.65 -0.55 -9.06
CA SER A 92 -16.08 0.84 -8.81
C SER A 92 -15.46 1.33 -7.50
N ARG A 93 -15.29 2.65 -7.36
CA ARG A 93 -14.78 3.24 -6.11
C ARG A 93 -15.60 2.81 -4.90
N ALA A 94 -16.93 2.82 -5.03
CA ALA A 94 -17.83 2.40 -3.96
C ALA A 94 -17.60 0.94 -3.55
N ARG A 95 -17.39 0.04 -4.52
CA ARG A 95 -17.12 -1.37 -4.22
C ARG A 95 -15.75 -1.57 -3.58
N ILE A 96 -14.73 -0.82 -4.02
CA ILE A 96 -13.41 -0.83 -3.37
C ILE A 96 -13.53 -0.32 -1.93
N ALA A 97 -14.25 0.78 -1.69
CA ALA A 97 -14.46 1.33 -0.36
C ALA A 97 -15.15 0.35 0.60
N GLU A 98 -16.16 -0.38 0.12
CA GLU A 98 -16.85 -1.43 0.86
C GLU A 98 -15.90 -2.58 1.22
N GLU A 99 -15.23 -3.16 0.22
CA GLU A 99 -14.38 -4.34 0.42
C GLU A 99 -13.12 -4.02 1.24
N VAL A 100 -12.55 -2.81 1.10
CA VAL A 100 -11.41 -2.36 1.91
C VAL A 100 -11.82 -2.18 3.37
N ARG A 101 -12.98 -1.57 3.64
CA ARG A 101 -13.52 -1.48 5.01
C ARG A 101 -13.69 -2.88 5.60
N ASP A 102 -14.33 -3.78 4.86
CA ASP A 102 -14.61 -5.14 5.33
C ASP A 102 -13.31 -5.93 5.58
N PHE A 103 -12.29 -5.72 4.73
CA PHE A 103 -10.96 -6.31 4.93
C PHE A 103 -10.31 -5.82 6.23
N ILE A 104 -10.35 -4.51 6.49
CA ILE A 104 -9.77 -3.88 7.68
C ILE A 104 -10.51 -4.32 8.94
N VAL A 105 -11.83 -4.12 8.98
CA VAL A 105 -12.66 -4.45 10.15
C VAL A 105 -12.66 -5.96 10.43
N GLY A 106 -12.56 -6.77 9.38
CA GLY A 106 -12.39 -8.23 9.51
C GLY A 106 -11.07 -8.67 10.17
N CYS A 107 -10.14 -7.76 10.47
CA CYS A 107 -8.94 -8.05 11.27
C CYS A 107 -9.13 -7.86 12.78
N GLY A 108 -10.31 -7.37 13.21
CA GLY A 108 -10.64 -7.10 14.60
C GLY A 108 -10.42 -5.63 15.00
N PRO A 109 -10.69 -5.27 16.27
CA PRO A 109 -10.67 -3.88 16.74
C PRO A 109 -9.26 -3.29 16.86
N ASP A 110 -8.23 -4.13 17.04
CA ASP A 110 -6.85 -3.71 17.26
C ASP A 110 -5.99 -3.91 15.99
N VAL A 111 -6.42 -3.27 14.90
CA VAL A 111 -5.75 -3.34 13.59
C VAL A 111 -4.77 -2.19 13.39
N GLU A 112 -3.58 -2.50 12.89
CA GLU A 112 -2.58 -1.50 12.51
C GLU A 112 -2.49 -1.41 10.98
N LEU A 113 -2.40 -0.20 10.45
CA LEU A 113 -2.06 0.03 9.05
C LEU A 113 -0.57 0.34 8.92
N TRP A 114 0.09 -0.28 7.94
CA TRP A 114 1.50 -0.09 7.62
C TRP A 114 1.69 0.12 6.12
N ALA A 115 2.50 1.12 5.75
CA ALA A 115 2.92 1.37 4.38
C ALA A 115 4.35 1.92 4.36
N ASN A 116 4.97 1.89 3.18
CA ASN A 116 6.29 2.47 2.95
C ASN A 116 6.13 3.84 2.30
N TYR A 117 6.59 4.92 2.94
CA TYR A 117 6.31 6.29 2.50
C TYR A 117 4.80 6.62 2.44
N GLY A 118 4.03 6.09 3.39
CA GLY A 118 2.57 5.92 3.29
C GLY A 118 1.70 7.18 3.38
N ALA A 119 2.26 8.39 3.25
CA ALA A 119 1.52 9.63 3.44
C ALA A 119 0.42 9.81 2.37
N TYR A 120 0.78 9.67 1.09
CA TYR A 120 -0.17 9.78 -0.01
C TYR A 120 -1.11 8.57 -0.06
N ASP A 121 -0.62 7.38 0.29
CA ASP A 121 -1.41 6.16 0.42
C ASP A 121 -2.52 6.29 1.46
N HIS A 122 -2.20 6.87 2.62
CA HIS A 122 -3.20 7.10 3.67
C HIS A 122 -4.28 8.10 3.20
N VAL A 123 -3.89 9.15 2.48
CA VAL A 123 -4.87 10.08 1.88
C VAL A 123 -5.71 9.37 0.81
N ALA A 124 -5.10 8.56 -0.07
CA ALA A 124 -5.81 7.80 -1.09
C ALA A 124 -6.83 6.83 -0.48
N LEU A 125 -6.43 6.14 0.59
CA LEU A 125 -7.26 5.26 1.40
C LEU A 125 -8.44 6.03 2.02
N ALA A 126 -8.17 7.05 2.84
CA ALA A 126 -9.21 7.81 3.54
C ALA A 126 -10.21 8.45 2.57
N GLN A 127 -9.72 8.96 1.43
CA GLN A 127 -10.58 9.56 0.43
C GLN A 127 -11.60 8.58 -0.15
N LEU A 128 -11.42 7.25 -0.05
CA LEU A 128 -12.45 6.27 -0.47
C LEU A 128 -13.83 6.60 0.11
N TRP A 129 -13.87 7.17 1.31
CA TRP A 129 -15.08 7.58 2.01
C TRP A 129 -15.30 9.11 2.03
N GLY A 130 -14.43 9.88 1.39
CA GLY A 130 -14.55 11.33 1.25
C GLY A 130 -13.69 12.09 2.26
N PRO A 131 -14.24 13.07 3.01
CA PRO A 131 -13.47 13.76 4.03
C PRO A 131 -13.13 12.82 5.19
N MET A 132 -12.06 13.11 5.93
CA MET A 132 -11.59 12.26 7.02
C MET A 132 -12.64 12.02 8.13
N VAL A 133 -13.56 12.97 8.34
CA VAL A 133 -14.69 12.82 9.28
C VAL A 133 -15.70 11.74 8.87
N ALA A 134 -15.62 11.25 7.63
CA ALA A 134 -16.46 10.17 7.10
C ALA A 134 -15.74 8.81 7.08
N LEU A 135 -14.54 8.71 7.69
CA LEU A 135 -13.84 7.44 7.82
C LEU A 135 -14.72 6.45 8.62
N PRO A 136 -14.92 5.22 8.14
CA PRO A 136 -15.77 4.25 8.85
C PRO A 136 -15.20 3.86 10.21
N ASP A 137 -16.08 3.53 11.15
CA ASP A 137 -15.68 2.94 12.43
C ASP A 137 -14.83 1.69 12.23
N GLY A 138 -13.78 1.55 13.05
CA GLY A 138 -12.83 0.45 12.97
C GLY A 138 -11.73 0.61 11.91
N VAL A 139 -11.78 1.62 11.04
CA VAL A 139 -10.67 1.95 10.15
C VAL A 139 -9.72 2.92 10.88
N PRO A 140 -8.42 2.59 11.02
CA PRO A 140 -7.48 3.46 11.72
C PRO A 140 -7.31 4.83 11.04
N MET A 141 -7.26 5.88 11.86
CA MET A 141 -7.09 7.28 11.45
C MET A 141 -5.66 7.66 11.09
N TYR A 142 -4.72 6.71 11.12
CA TYR A 142 -3.33 6.92 10.75
C TYR A 142 -2.72 5.62 10.21
N THR A 143 -1.60 5.76 9.51
CA THR A 143 -0.78 4.67 9.00
C THR A 143 0.62 4.77 9.58
N HIS A 144 1.15 3.65 10.06
CA HIS A 144 2.55 3.54 10.46
C HIS A 144 3.44 3.50 9.23
N ASP A 145 4.57 4.20 9.30
CA ASP A 145 5.52 4.30 8.21
C ASP A 145 6.75 3.39 8.43
N ILE A 146 7.05 2.56 7.42
CA ILE A 146 8.16 1.62 7.47
C ILE A 146 9.53 2.32 7.58
N GLN A 147 9.72 3.45 6.90
CA GLN A 147 10.99 4.20 6.95
C GLN A 147 11.18 4.86 8.31
N GLN A 148 10.11 5.37 8.90
CA GLN A 148 10.13 5.89 10.26
C GLN A 148 10.54 4.79 11.26
N GLU A 149 9.97 3.59 11.13
CA GLU A 149 10.33 2.46 12.00
C GLU A 149 11.77 1.99 11.80
N ALA A 150 12.22 1.88 10.54
CA ALA A 150 13.62 1.58 10.23
C ALA A 150 14.57 2.59 10.87
N ARG A 151 14.25 3.89 10.75
CA ARG A 151 15.05 4.97 11.33
C ARG A 151 15.08 4.91 12.86
N ARG A 152 13.95 4.61 13.51
CA ARG A 152 13.86 4.41 14.96
C ARG A 152 14.79 3.30 15.44
N LEU A 153 14.93 2.23 14.66
CA LEU A 153 15.80 1.09 14.94
C LEU A 153 17.27 1.31 14.52
N GLY A 154 17.61 2.49 13.99
CA GLY A 154 18.96 2.81 13.50
C GLY A 154 19.33 2.15 12.18
N ILE A 155 18.36 1.63 11.43
CA ILE A 155 18.54 0.91 10.17
C ILE A 155 18.38 1.89 9.00
N ARG A 156 19.31 1.86 8.06
CA ARG A 156 19.27 2.67 6.85
C ARG A 156 18.42 2.01 5.76
N TRP A 157 17.94 2.83 4.82
CA TRP A 157 17.09 2.36 3.71
C TRP A 157 17.77 1.29 2.84
N ASP A 158 19.10 1.36 2.67
CA ASP A 158 19.89 0.43 1.84
C ASP A 158 20.17 -0.91 2.53
N GLU A 159 19.88 -1.01 3.82
CA GLU A 159 20.00 -2.23 4.64
C GLU A 159 18.68 -3.01 4.74
N LEU A 160 17.57 -2.41 4.29
CA LEU A 160 16.27 -3.07 4.28
C LEU A 160 16.26 -4.24 3.29
N PRO A 161 15.46 -5.29 3.55
CA PRO A 161 15.22 -6.33 2.56
C PRO A 161 14.81 -5.71 1.23
N LYS A 162 15.41 -6.16 0.13
CA LYS A 162 15.09 -5.67 -1.22
C LYS A 162 13.96 -6.50 -1.82
N GLN A 163 13.10 -5.82 -2.57
CA GLN A 163 12.12 -6.50 -3.41
C GLN A 163 12.85 -7.25 -4.53
N GLN A 164 12.43 -8.49 -4.80
CA GLN A 164 13.05 -9.33 -5.84
C GLN A 164 12.40 -9.12 -7.21
N GLY A 165 11.34 -8.30 -7.28
CA GLY A 165 10.62 -7.97 -8.50
C GLY A 165 9.15 -7.62 -8.26
N GLY A 166 8.51 -7.14 -9.31
CA GLY A 166 7.09 -6.76 -9.30
C GLY A 166 6.83 -5.43 -8.63
N GLU A 167 7.85 -4.59 -8.48
CA GLU A 167 7.71 -3.19 -8.07
C GLU A 167 6.63 -2.51 -8.91
N HIS A 168 5.88 -1.61 -8.28
CA HIS A 168 4.81 -0.84 -8.90
C HIS A 168 3.57 -1.66 -9.29
N ASN A 169 3.47 -2.84 -8.66
CA ASN A 169 2.23 -3.58 -8.51
C ASN A 169 1.83 -3.52 -7.04
N ALA A 170 0.79 -2.75 -6.74
CA ALA A 170 0.36 -2.49 -5.36
C ALA A 170 0.21 -3.75 -4.47
N LEU A 171 -0.16 -4.92 -5.01
CA LEU A 171 -0.21 -6.16 -4.20
C LEU A 171 1.19 -6.73 -3.94
N ALA A 172 2.07 -6.72 -4.93
CA ALA A 172 3.46 -7.13 -4.74
C ALA A 172 4.17 -6.20 -3.73
N ASP A 173 3.92 -4.90 -3.82
CA ASP A 173 4.48 -3.89 -2.93
C ASP A 173 3.92 -4.04 -1.50
N ALA A 174 2.62 -4.30 -1.34
CA ALA A 174 2.03 -4.65 -0.05
C ALA A 174 2.64 -5.93 0.58
N ARG A 175 2.91 -6.95 -0.23
CA ARG A 175 3.63 -8.17 0.23
C ARG A 175 5.07 -7.84 0.65
N HIS A 176 5.73 -6.96 -0.08
CA HIS A 176 7.07 -6.52 0.25
C HIS A 176 7.09 -5.71 1.56
N ASN A 177 6.14 -4.79 1.75
CA ASN A 177 5.93 -4.02 2.98
C ASN A 177 5.77 -4.96 4.19
N ARG A 178 4.99 -6.04 4.05
CA ARG A 178 4.87 -7.09 5.07
C ARG A 178 6.21 -7.75 5.40
N ALA A 179 6.96 -8.15 4.38
CA ALA A 179 8.26 -8.80 4.57
C ALA A 179 9.25 -7.88 5.31
N VAL A 180 9.34 -6.62 4.90
CA VAL A 180 10.21 -5.62 5.54
C VAL A 180 9.78 -5.38 6.99
N ARG A 181 8.49 -5.17 7.25
CA ARG A 181 8.02 -4.86 8.60
C ARG A 181 8.18 -6.04 9.57
N ARG A 182 8.02 -7.28 9.10
CA ARG A 182 8.34 -8.48 9.90
C ARG A 182 9.81 -8.55 10.26
N TRP A 183 10.68 -8.33 9.28
CA TRP A 183 12.11 -8.27 9.50
C TRP A 183 12.49 -7.16 10.50
N LEU A 184 11.87 -5.98 10.42
CA LEU A 184 12.06 -4.91 11.41
C LEU A 184 11.59 -5.33 12.82
N ALA A 185 10.47 -6.06 12.92
CA ALA A 185 9.96 -6.57 14.19
C ALA A 185 10.99 -7.49 14.88
N GLU A 186 11.58 -8.40 14.10
CA GLU A 186 12.61 -9.33 14.60
C GLU A 186 13.84 -8.57 15.11
N ARG A 187 14.27 -7.52 14.39
CA ARG A 187 15.39 -6.67 14.82
C ARG A 187 15.09 -5.90 16.10
N ALA A 188 13.88 -5.36 16.22
CA ALA A 188 13.45 -4.68 17.45
C ALA A 188 13.52 -5.62 18.67
N GLN A 189 13.01 -6.85 18.53
CA GLN A 189 13.05 -7.84 19.61
C GLN A 189 14.48 -8.22 19.99
N GLN A 190 15.38 -8.37 19.02
CA GLN A 190 16.80 -8.66 19.28
C GLN A 190 17.50 -7.53 20.04
N GLN A 191 17.23 -6.26 19.68
CA GLN A 191 17.77 -5.10 20.39
C GLN A 191 17.28 -5.05 21.85
N GLU A 192 15.99 -5.27 22.09
CA GLU A 192 15.43 -5.29 23.44
C GLU A 192 16.01 -6.40 24.31
N GLN A 193 16.20 -7.60 23.76
CA GLN A 193 16.83 -8.72 24.47
C GLN A 193 18.31 -8.49 24.74
N GLY A 194 19.03 -7.83 23.83
CA GLY A 194 20.43 -7.46 24.01
C GLY A 194 20.62 -6.44 25.13
N VAL A 195 19.75 -5.43 25.22
CA VAL A 195 19.77 -4.40 26.27
C VAL A 195 19.49 -5.01 27.66
N ARG A 196 18.57 -5.98 27.77
CA ARG A 196 18.24 -6.64 29.05
C ARG A 196 19.34 -7.55 29.60
N ARG A 197 20.35 -7.92 28.79
CA ARG A 197 21.43 -8.84 29.19
C ARG A 197 22.69 -8.17 29.72
N VAL A 198 22.76 -6.84 29.76
CA VAL A 198 23.87 -6.13 30.43
C VAL A 198 23.63 -6.21 31.95
N PRO A 199 24.41 -6.99 32.73
CA PRO A 199 24.26 -7.00 34.17
C PRO A 199 24.70 -5.63 34.71
N CYS A 200 23.90 -5.04 35.59
CA CYS A 200 24.38 -3.93 36.41
C CYS A 200 25.62 -4.45 37.17
N ALA A 201 26.80 -3.92 36.88
CA ALA A 201 28.00 -4.29 37.62
C ALA A 201 27.76 -3.90 39.09
N ASP A 202 27.66 -4.91 39.94
CA ASP A 202 27.45 -4.78 41.38
C ASP A 202 28.62 -3.96 41.95
N GLU A 203 28.38 -2.69 42.29
CA GLU A 203 29.32 -1.84 43.02
C GLU A 203 29.45 -2.32 44.47
N ARG A 204 30.00 -3.52 44.66
CA ARG A 204 30.46 -4.02 45.96
C ARG A 204 31.91 -4.46 45.88
N SER A 205 32.79 -3.47 45.72
CA SER A 205 34.17 -3.56 46.14
C SER A 205 34.79 -2.17 46.22
N ARG A 206 34.34 -1.38 47.20
CA ARG A 206 35.20 -0.38 47.82
C ARG A 206 35.16 -0.62 49.32
N SER A 207 36.25 -1.25 49.74
CA SER A 207 36.77 -1.42 51.10
C SER A 207 36.58 -0.20 51.99
#